data_AF-A0A969LNP0-F1
#
_entry.id   AF-A0A969LNP0-F1
#
_cell.length_a   1.000
_cell.length_b   1.000
_cell.length_c   1.000
_cell.angle_alpha   90.00
_cell.angle_beta   90.00
_cell.angle_gamma   90.00
#
_symmetry.space_group_name_H-M   'P 1'
#
loop_
_entity.id
_entity.type
_entity.pdbx_description
1 polymer ?
#
loop_
_entity_poly.entity_id
_entity_poly.type
_entity_poly.pdbx_seq_one_letter_code
_entity_poly.pdbx_strand_id
1 'polypeptide(L)' 'MLNGIDLEVEKGRSLVVIGGSGTGKSVMLKCILGILSPTSGEISVGGENVVGLKGSARDEYLARFGMLFQGAALF' A
#
# COMPACT_ATOMS: atom_id res chain seq x y z
N MET A 1 6.19 -13.24 1.04
CA MET A 1 6.17 -12.57 2.36
C MET A 1 7.04 -11.32 2.28
N LEU A 2 6.79 -10.32 3.13
CA LEU A 2 7.61 -9.12 3.24
C LEU A 2 8.39 -9.20 4.55
N ASN A 3 9.70 -8.92 4.52
CA ASN A 3 10.58 -9.02 5.69
C ASN A 3 11.44 -7.74 5.78
N GLY A 4 11.23 -6.93 6.82
CA GLY A 4 12.08 -5.77 7.14
C GLY A 4 12.27 -4.79 5.99
N ILE A 5 11.18 -4.27 5.43
CA ILE A 5 11.21 -3.32 4.32
C ILE A 5 11.00 -1.91 4.87
N ASP A 6 11.95 -1.03 4.61
CA ASP A 6 11.84 0.41 4.85
C ASP A 6 11.76 1.12 3.50
N LEU A 7 10.72 1.94 3.33
CA LEU A 7 10.43 2.65 2.09
C LEU A 7 9.87 4.04 2.39
N GLU A 8 10.43 5.06 1.74
CA GLU A 8 9.94 6.43 1.80
C GLU A 8 9.73 6.97 0.37
N VAL A 9 8.60 7.66 0.17
CA VAL A 9 8.29 8.32 -1.10
C VAL A 9 7.86 9.75 -0.80
N GLU A 10 8.70 10.71 -1.19
CA GLU A 10 8.37 12.12 -1.05
C GLU A 10 7.22 12.54 -1.98
N LYS A 11 6.48 13.58 -1.57
CA LYS A 11 5.42 14.16 -2.38
C LYS A 11 5.97 14.63 -3.75
N GLY A 12 5.31 14.23 -4.83
CA GLY A 12 5.69 14.59 -6.19
C GLY A 12 6.83 13.74 -6.78
N ARG A 13 7.28 12.71 -6.07
CA ARG A 13 8.24 11.73 -6.59
C ARG A 13 7.53 10.46 -7.05
N SER A 14 8.14 9.79 -8.02
CA SER A 14 7.74 8.46 -8.49
C SER A 14 8.75 7.44 -7.99
N LEU A 15 8.26 6.33 -7.45
CA LEU A 15 9.07 5.20 -7.02
C LEU A 15 8.66 3.95 -7.79
N VAL A 16 9.64 3.17 -8.24
CA VAL A 16 9.43 1.92 -8.97
C VAL A 16 9.97 0.75 -8.14
N VAL A 17 9.14 -0.26 -7.90
CA VAL A 17 9.55 -1.50 -7.23
C VAL A 17 9.63 -2.64 -8.26
N ILE A 18 10.83 -3.17 -8.45
CA ILE A 18 11.12 -4.25 -9.41
C ILE A 18 11.58 -5.49 -8.65
N GLY A 19 11.18 -6.66 -9.13
CA GLY A 19 11.63 -7.94 -8.59
C GLY A 19 10.93 -9.11 -9.26
N GLY A 20 11.47 -10.32 -9.11
CA GLY A 20 10.91 -11.55 -9.69
C GLY A 20 9.47 -11.84 -9.28
N SER A 21 8.77 -12.73 -9.99
CA SER A 21 7.43 -13.17 -9.59
C SER A 21 7.44 -13.76 -8.17
N GLY A 22 6.38 -13.54 -7.39
CA GLY A 22 6.25 -14.10 -6.03
C GLY A 22 7.05 -13.39 -4.92
N THR A 23 7.87 -12.38 -5.24
CA THR A 23 8.72 -11.71 -4.23
C THR A 23 7.98 -10.76 -3.27
N GLY A 24 6.66 -10.62 -3.41
CA GLY A 24 5.84 -9.84 -2.47
C GLY A 24 5.42 -8.45 -2.94
N LYS A 25 5.78 -8.00 -4.15
CA LYS A 25 5.36 -6.69 -4.70
C LYS A 25 3.85 -6.40 -4.57
N SER A 26 3.01 -7.34 -4.98
CA SER A 26 1.56 -7.18 -4.88
C SER A 26 1.05 -7.22 -3.43
N VAL A 27 1.75 -7.92 -2.54
CA VAL A 27 1.44 -7.92 -1.10
C VAL A 27 1.79 -6.55 -0.50
N MET A 28 2.95 -6.00 -0.83
CA MET A 28 3.39 -4.67 -0.41
C MET A 28 2.39 -3.58 -0.83
N LEU A 29 1.97 -3.58 -2.11
CA LEU A 29 0.96 -2.63 -2.58
C LEU A 29 -0.37 -2.79 -1.85
N LYS A 30 -0.83 -4.02 -1.61
CA LYS A 30 -2.07 -4.26 -0.84
C LYS A 30 -1.96 -3.84 0.63
N CYS A 31 -0.78 -3.93 1.24
CA CYS A 31 -0.54 -3.41 2.58
C CYS A 31 -0.61 -1.88 2.59
N ILE A 32 0.04 -1.22 1.63
CA ILE A 32 -0.03 0.25 1.47
C ILE A 32 -1.50 0.68 1.33
N LEU A 33 -2.27 0.01 0.48
CA LEU A 33 -3.67 0.34 0.26
C LEU A 33 -4.60 -0.04 1.43
N GLY A 34 -4.10 -0.62 2.53
CA GLY A 34 -4.96 -1.07 3.64
C GLY A 34 -5.96 -2.17 3.25
N ILE A 35 -5.66 -2.92 2.17
CA ILE A 35 -6.41 -4.13 1.76
C ILE A 35 -5.92 -5.32 2.59
N LEU A 36 -4.62 -5.38 2.85
CA LEU A 36 -4.01 -6.33 3.78
C LEU A 36 -3.42 -5.56 4.96
N SER A 37 -3.51 -6.12 6.16
CA SER A 37 -2.77 -5.60 7.31
C SER A 37 -1.40 -6.27 7.38
N PRO A 38 -0.30 -5.52 7.58
CA PRO A 38 0.99 -6.12 7.83
C PRO A 38 0.95 -6.88 9.16
N THR A 39 1.78 -7.93 9.29
CA THR A 39 1.91 -8.67 10.55
C THR A 39 2.55 -7.82 11.65
N SER A 40 3.42 -6.88 11.26
CA SER A 40 4.14 -5.97 12.14
C SER A 40 4.63 -4.76 11.35
N GLY A 41 4.95 -3.67 12.05
CA GLY A 41 5.45 -2.43 11.46
C GLY A 41 4.34 -1.40 11.22
N GLU A 42 4.71 -0.30 10.58
CA GLU A 42 3.85 0.85 10.39
C GLU A 42 3.84 1.29 8.93
N ILE A 43 2.74 1.90 8.51
CA ILE A 43 2.59 2.51 7.19
C ILE A 43 2.01 3.89 7.43
N SER A 44 2.72 4.92 7.01
CA SER A 44 2.30 6.31 7.22
C SER A 44 2.11 7.02 5.90
N VAL A 45 0.96 7.68 5.72
CA VAL A 45 0.64 8.42 4.48
C VAL A 45 0.16 9.82 4.83
N GLY A 46 0.95 10.83 4.49
CA GLY A 46 0.67 12.21 4.89
C GLY A 46 0.82 12.46 6.39
N GLY A 47 1.70 11.69 7.06
CA GLY A 47 1.99 11.82 8.49
C GLY A 47 1.08 11.01 9.41
N GLU A 48 0.08 10.31 8.86
CA GLU A 48 -0.87 9.50 9.63
C GLU A 48 -0.57 8.02 9.44
N ASN A 49 -0.49 7.26 10.54
CA ASN A 49 -0.40 5.80 10.49
C ASN A 49 -1.76 5.22 10.09
N VAL A 50 -1.75 4.36 9.05
CA VAL A 50 -2.95 3.84 8.40
C VAL A 50 -3.21 2.37 8.72
N VAL A 51 -2.33 1.74 9.49
CA VAL A 51 -2.47 0.34 9.90
C VAL A 51 -3.65 0.21 10.85
N GLY A 52 -4.60 -0.66 10.49
CA GLY A 52 -5.76 -0.97 11.33
C GLY A 52 -6.92 0.03 11.25
N LEU A 53 -6.89 1.00 10.32
CA LEU A 53 -8.05 1.85 10.03
C LEU A 53 -9.28 1.01 9.67
N LYS A 54 -10.46 1.45 10.13
CA LYS A 54 -11.75 0.78 9.94
C LYS A 54 -12.85 1.78 9.60
N GLY A 55 -13.92 1.28 9.02
CA GLY A 55 -15.12 2.07 8.69
C GLY A 55 -14.78 3.29 7.83
N SER A 56 -15.43 4.41 8.12
CA SER A 56 -15.28 5.66 7.36
C SER A 56 -13.84 6.15 7.25
N ALA A 57 -13.02 5.98 8.29
CA ALA A 57 -11.62 6.40 8.26
C ALA A 57 -10.80 5.61 7.21
N ARG A 58 -11.11 4.32 7.03
CA ARG A 58 -10.50 3.50 5.98
C ARG A 58 -10.98 3.91 4.59
N ASP A 59 -12.26 4.24 4.46
CA ASP A 59 -12.84 4.65 3.18
C ASP A 59 -12.28 6.00 2.73
N GLU A 60 -12.14 6.96 3.64
CA GLU A 60 -11.50 8.26 3.40
C GLU A 60 -10.01 8.09 3.03
N TYR A 61 -9.31 7.19 3.73
CA TYR A 61 -7.94 6.84 3.37
C TYR A 61 -7.83 6.31 1.95
N LEU A 62 -8.68 5.35 1.58
CA LEU A 62 -8.70 4.74 0.24
C LEU A 62 -9.05 5.74 -0.86
N ALA A 63 -9.92 6.72 -0.59
CA ALA A 63 -10.29 7.76 -1.54
C ALA A 63 -9.12 8.64 -2.01
N ARG A 64 -7.98 8.61 -1.29
CA ARG A 64 -6.75 9.33 -1.65
C ARG A 64 -5.96 8.65 -2.78
N PHE A 65 -6.31 7.42 -3.18
CA PHE A 65 -5.54 6.63 -4.13
C PHE A 65 -6.31 6.35 -5.44
N GLY A 66 -5.64 6.60 -6.56
CA GLY A 66 -5.96 5.96 -7.83
C GLY A 66 -5.14 4.68 -7.98
N MET A 67 -5.78 3.55 -8.27
CA MET A 67 -5.09 2.27 -8.46
C MET A 67 -5.36 1.68 -9.84
N LEU A 68 -4.29 1.30 -10.54
CA LEU A 68 -4.36 0.49 -11.75
C LEU A 68 -3.96 -0.95 -11.39
N PHE A 69 -4.82 -1.91 -11.71
CA PHE A 69 -4.58 -3.32 -11.43
C PHE A 69 -3.86 -4.00 -12.62
N GLN A 70 -3.10 -5.07 -12.34
CA GLN A 70 -2.41 -5.84 -13.38
C GLN A 70 -3.39 -6.51 -14.37
N GLY A 71 -4.62 -6.81 -13.93
CA GLY A 71 -5.73 -7.19 -14.79
C GLY A 71 -6.74 -6.04 -14.86
N ALA A 72 -7.48 -5.94 -15.96
CA ALA A 72 -8.57 -4.97 -16.07
C ALA A 72 -9.55 -5.17 -14.90
N ALA A 73 -9.73 -4.17 -14.05
CA ALA A 73 -10.73 -4.14 -12.98
C ALA A 73 -12.02 -3.45 -13.48
N LEU A 74 -12.41 -3.77 -14.72
CA LEU A 74 -13.63 -3.28 -15.35
C LEU A 74 -14.71 -4.35 -15.16
N PHE A 75 -15.71 -4.04 -14.34
CA PHE A 75 -16.97 -4.77 -14.22
C PHE A 75 -18.11 -3.76 -14.14
#